data_AF-A0A395IPD1-F1
#
_entry.id   AF-A0A395IPD1-F1
#
_cell.length_a   1.000
_cell.length_b   1.000
_cell.length_c   1.000
_cell.angle_alpha   90.00
_cell.angle_beta   90.00
_cell.angle_gamma   90.00
#
_symmetry.space_group_name_H-M   'P 1'
#
loop_
_entity.id
_entity.type
_entity.pdbx_description
1 polymer ?
#
loop_
_entity_poly.entity_id
_entity_poly.type
_entity_poly.pdbx_seq_one_letter_code
_entity_poly.pdbx_strand_id
1 'polypeptide(L)'
;MAQILSNAEENTLVRWISRLTITGFPATPMLVKEMADEIRLRRVQVASSRIPTSTEILPIGHEWIYRFQKRHPELKTCYSRQLESNRAKEATPENIQALV
;
A
#
# COMPACT_ATOMS: atom_id res chain seq x y z
N MET A 1 0.04 -20.63 -7.35
CA MET A 1 0.59 -20.11 -6.07
C MET A 1 -0.48 -19.29 -5.38
N ALA A 2 -0.75 -19.58 -4.10
CA ALA A 2 -1.88 -19.05 -3.35
C ALA A 2 -1.81 -17.52 -3.17
N GLN A 3 -2.96 -16.86 -3.33
CA GLN A 3 -3.16 -15.44 -3.06
C GLN A 3 -3.23 -15.27 -1.53
N ILE A 4 -2.45 -14.32 -0.98
CA ILE A 4 -2.33 -14.14 0.48
C ILE A 4 -3.62 -13.52 1.07
N LEU A 5 -4.22 -12.61 0.30
CA LEU A 5 -5.51 -11.99 0.56
C LEU A 5 -6.57 -12.66 -0.31
N SER A 6 -7.78 -12.78 0.23
CA SER A 6 -8.97 -13.06 -0.58
C SER A 6 -9.28 -11.87 -1.50
N ASN A 7 -10.07 -12.12 -2.54
CA ASN A 7 -10.45 -11.07 -3.49
C ASN A 7 -11.19 -9.89 -2.81
N ALA A 8 -11.98 -10.17 -1.76
CA ALA A 8 -12.69 -9.14 -1.00
C ALA A 8 -11.74 -8.27 -0.16
N GLU A 9 -10.75 -8.88 0.47
CA GLU A 9 -9.70 -8.18 1.22
C GLU A 9 -8.83 -7.33 0.29
N GLU A 10 -8.46 -7.87 -0.87
CA GLU A 10 -7.66 -7.15 -1.86
C GLU A 10 -8.41 -5.93 -2.40
N ASN A 11 -9.70 -6.08 -2.73
CA ASN A 11 -10.54 -4.95 -3.14
C ASN A 11 -10.69 -3.88 -2.05
N THR A 12 -10.72 -4.28 -0.78
CA THR A 12 -10.77 -3.34 0.35
C THR A 12 -9.48 -2.53 0.43
N LEU A 13 -8.34 -3.20 0.28
CA LEU A 13 -7.03 -2.56 0.24
C LEU A 13 -6.89 -1.60 -0.94
N VAL A 14 -7.35 -1.99 -2.14
CA VAL A 14 -7.36 -1.12 -3.33
C VAL A 14 -8.19 0.14 -3.09
N ARG A 15 -9.41 0.01 -2.56
CA ARG A 15 -10.27 1.16 -2.23
C ARG A 15 -9.61 2.10 -1.23
N TRP A 16 -8.93 1.55 -0.23
CA TRP A 16 -8.19 2.33 0.76
C TRP A 16 -7.02 3.11 0.13
N ILE A 17 -6.22 2.46 -0.73
CA ILE A 17 -5.13 3.11 -1.48
C ILE A 17 -5.66 4.23 -2.38
N SER A 18 -6.75 3.98 -3.12
CA SER A 18 -7.35 4.98 -3.99
C SER A 18 -7.83 6.21 -3.20
N ARG A 19 -8.48 6.00 -2.05
CA ARG A 19 -8.91 7.11 -1.17
C ARG A 19 -7.72 7.93 -0.67
N LEU A 20 -6.70 7.26 -0.16
CA LEU A 20 -5.47 7.90 0.30
C LEU A 20 -4.82 8.78 -0.77
N THR A 21 -4.76 8.25 -1.99
CA THR A 21 -4.21 8.98 -3.15
C THR A 21 -5.05 10.21 -3.50
N ILE A 22 -6.38 10.08 -3.53
CA ILE A 22 -7.29 11.20 -3.82
C ILE A 22 -7.13 12.32 -2.78
N THR A 23 -6.88 11.96 -1.51
CA THR A 23 -6.63 12.93 -0.44
C THR A 23 -5.23 13.55 -0.45
N GLY A 24 -4.39 13.22 -1.44
CA GLY A 24 -3.02 13.75 -1.58
C GLY A 24 -1.97 13.03 -0.72
N PHE A 25 -2.31 11.87 -0.15
CA PHE A 25 -1.42 11.04 0.68
C PHE A 25 -1.24 9.66 0.06
N PRO A 26 -0.53 9.56 -1.07
CA PRO A 26 -0.37 8.30 -1.77
C PRO A 26 0.36 7.25 -0.91
N ALA A 27 -0.18 6.03 -0.90
CA ALA A 27 0.31 4.95 -0.07
C ALA A 27 1.66 4.40 -0.58
N THR A 28 2.68 4.40 0.29
CA THR A 28 3.98 3.81 -0.04
C THR A 28 3.89 2.28 -0.13
N PRO A 29 4.76 1.61 -0.90
CA PRO A 29 4.80 0.15 -0.97
C PRO A 29 4.95 -0.55 0.39
N MET A 30 5.66 0.08 1.33
CA MET A 30 5.82 -0.40 2.71
C MET A 30 4.47 -0.37 3.44
N LEU A 31 3.80 0.78 3.42
CA LEU A 31 2.50 0.96 4.06
C LEU A 31 1.43 0.01 3.49
N VAL A 32 1.46 -0.26 2.18
CA VAL A 32 0.55 -1.25 1.56
C VAL A 32 0.79 -2.66 2.10
N LYS A 33 2.05 -3.05 2.34
CA LYS A 33 2.38 -4.35 2.97
C LYS A 33 1.91 -4.40 4.42
N GLU A 34 2.16 -3.35 5.20
CA GLU A 34 1.71 -3.26 6.60
C GLU A 34 0.20 -3.42 6.71
N MET A 35 -0.56 -2.72 5.85
CA MET A 35 -2.03 -2.85 5.84
C MET A 35 -2.51 -4.22 5.37
N ALA A 36 -1.79 -4.86 4.45
CA ALA A 36 -2.10 -6.23 4.05
C ALA A 36 -1.87 -7.22 5.21
N ASP A 37 -0.83 -7.02 6.03
CA ASP A 37 -0.61 -7.81 7.24
C ASP A 37 -1.66 -7.54 8.31
N GLU A 38 -2.07 -6.28 8.51
CA GLU A 38 -3.16 -5.92 9.42
C GLU A 38 -4.47 -6.63 9.03
N ILE A 39 -4.81 -6.65 7.73
CA ILE A 39 -6.00 -7.37 7.25
C ILE A 39 -5.92 -8.87 7.59
N ARG A 40 -4.75 -9.49 7.42
CA ARG A 40 -4.54 -10.92 7.76
C ARG A 40 -4.65 -11.16 9.26
N LEU A 41 -4.07 -10.29 10.08
CA LEU A 41 -4.16 -10.34 11.53
C LEU A 41 -5.63 -10.25 11.97
N ARG A 42 -6.39 -9.30 11.43
CA ARG A 42 -7.83 -9.17 11.72
C ARG A 42 -8.62 -10.40 11.30
N ARG A 43 -8.34 -10.99 10.13
CA ARG A 43 -8.99 -12.22 9.69
C ARG A 43 -8.77 -13.36 10.68
N VAL A 44 -7.54 -13.55 11.14
CA VAL A 44 -7.23 -14.59 12.15
C VAL A 44 -7.93 -14.25 13.48
N GLN A 45 -7.91 -12.99 13.90
CA GLN A 45 -8.59 -12.56 15.12
C GLN A 45 -10.07 -12.89 15.12
N VAL A 46 -10.77 -12.58 14.02
CA VAL A 46 -12.21 -12.86 13.86
C VAL A 46 -12.48 -14.37 13.81
N ALA A 47 -11.64 -15.15 13.11
CA ALA A 47 -11.84 -16.59 12.97
C ALA A 47 -11.54 -17.40 14.25
N SER A 48 -10.61 -16.93 15.07
CA SER A 48 -10.13 -17.66 16.26
C SER A 48 -10.60 -17.05 17.59
N SER A 49 -11.30 -15.91 17.56
CA SER A 49 -11.72 -15.15 18.74
C SER A 49 -10.58 -14.81 19.72
N ARG A 50 -9.32 -14.83 19.25
CA ARG A 50 -8.12 -14.52 20.04
C ARG A 50 -7.33 -13.42 19.35
N ILE A 51 -6.49 -12.69 20.08
CA ILE A 51 -5.57 -11.72 19.47
C ILE A 51 -4.36 -12.50 18.95
N PRO A 52 -4.16 -12.60 17.62
CA PRO A 52 -3.01 -13.31 17.06
C PRO A 52 -1.75 -12.50 17.27
N THR A 53 -0.67 -13.18 17.60
CA THR A 53 0.66 -12.57 17.63
C THR A 53 1.20 -12.43 16.21
N SER A 54 1.92 -11.35 15.90
CA SER A 54 2.54 -11.15 14.57
C SER A 54 3.38 -12.36 14.10
N THR A 55 3.99 -13.08 15.06
CA THR A 55 4.79 -14.29 14.84
C THR A 55 3.99 -15.49 14.29
N GLU A 56 2.66 -15.49 14.43
CA GLU A 56 1.79 -16.59 13.96
C GLU A 56 1.47 -16.49 12.47
N ILE A 57 1.73 -15.33 11.86
CA ILE A 57 1.42 -15.06 10.45
C ILE A 57 2.73 -14.98 9.67
N LEU A 58 2.86 -15.84 8.66
CA LEU A 58 4.02 -15.81 7.76
C LEU A 58 4.17 -14.41 7.13
N PRO A 59 5.38 -13.82 7.14
CA PRO A 59 5.59 -12.48 6.62
C PRO A 59 5.24 -12.40 5.12
N ILE A 60 4.73 -11.25 4.68
CA ILE A 60 4.47 -11.02 3.27
C ILE A 60 5.79 -10.96 2.51
N GLY A 61 5.96 -11.87 1.55
CA GLY A 61 7.14 -11.90 0.72
C GLY A 61 7.34 -10.61 -0.07
N HIS A 62 8.59 -10.22 -0.30
CA HIS A 62 8.94 -8.99 -1.02
C HIS A 62 8.27 -8.90 -2.40
N GLU A 63 8.16 -10.03 -3.09
CA GLU A 63 7.54 -10.16 -4.42
C GLU A 63 6.02 -9.94 -4.45
N TRP A 64 5.35 -10.00 -3.30
CA TRP A 64 3.90 -9.88 -3.24
C TRP A 64 3.42 -8.53 -3.76
N ILE A 65 4.12 -7.44 -3.45
CA ILE A 65 3.71 -6.09 -3.86
C ILE A 65 3.73 -5.92 -5.38
N TYR A 66 4.74 -6.48 -6.06
CA TYR A 66 4.83 -6.43 -7.52
C TYR A 66 3.68 -7.20 -8.16
N ARG A 67 3.32 -8.35 -7.59
CA ARG A 67 2.19 -9.17 -8.06
C ARG A 67 0.84 -8.49 -7.80
N PHE A 68 0.68 -7.87 -6.63
CA PHE A 68 -0.49 -7.06 -6.26
C PHE A 68 -0.69 -5.91 -7.25
N GLN A 69 0.37 -5.12 -7.51
CA GLN A 69 0.33 -4.04 -8.49
C GLN A 69 0.04 -4.54 -9.91
N LYS A 70 0.54 -5.72 -10.29
CA LYS A 70 0.24 -6.33 -11.60
C LYS A 70 -1.24 -6.71 -11.74
N ARG A 71 -1.90 -7.12 -10.67
CA ARG A 71 -3.35 -7.44 -10.65
C ARG A 71 -4.23 -6.19 -10.64
N HIS A 72 -3.73 -5.09 -10.11
CA HIS A 72 -4.46 -3.84 -9.92
C HIS A 72 -3.83 -2.66 -10.69
N PRO A 73 -3.88 -2.69 -12.04
CA PRO A 73 -3.31 -1.64 -12.87
C PRO A 73 -3.93 -0.25 -12.61
N GLU A 74 -5.15 -0.17 -12.08
CA GLU A 74 -5.80 1.06 -11.64
C GLU A 74 -5.00 1.84 -10.58
N LEU A 75 -4.12 1.15 -9.84
CA LEU A 75 -3.24 1.78 -8.86
C LEU A 75 -2.01 2.44 -9.50
N LYS A 76 -1.68 2.16 -10.77
CA LYS A 76 -0.54 2.80 -11.45
C LYS A 76 -0.67 4.32 -11.47
N THR A 77 -1.86 4.83 -11.75
CA THR A 77 -2.16 6.27 -11.74
C THR A 77 -1.98 6.90 -10.36
N CYS A 78 -2.11 6.11 -9.29
CA CYS A 78 -1.90 6.59 -7.93
C CYS A 78 -0.41 6.82 -7.64
N TYR A 79 0.45 5.91 -8.08
CA TYR A 79 1.91 6.04 -7.94
C TYR A 79 2.49 7.13 -8.84
N SER A 80 1.98 7.31 -10.06
CA SER A 80 2.38 8.44 -10.93
C SER A 80 2.07 9.79 -10.27
N ARG A 81 0.87 9.95 -9.71
CA ARG A 81 0.49 11.17 -8.98
C ARG A 81 1.33 11.41 -7.73
N GLN A 82 1.76 10.35 -7.04
CA GLN A 82 2.70 10.47 -5.93
C GLN A 82 4.03 11.06 -6.36
N LEU A 83 4.60 10.52 -7.43
CA LEU A 83 5.88 10.98 -7.96
C LEU A 83 5.79 12.45 -8.40
N GLU A 84 4.70 12.83 -9.09
CA GLU A 84 4.43 14.21 -9.48
C GLU A 84 4.28 15.14 -8.28
N SER A 85 3.52 14.73 -7.26
CA SER A 85 3.36 15.52 -6.03
C SER A 85 4.68 15.71 -5.29
N ASN A 86 5.54 14.68 -5.24
CA ASN A 86 6.87 14.79 -4.65
C ASN A 86 7.76 15.76 -5.44
N ARG A 87 7.77 15.68 -6.78
CA ARG A 87 8.50 16.62 -7.63
C ARG A 87 8.06 18.07 -7.41
N ALA A 88 6.74 18.29 -7.30
CA ALA A 88 6.20 19.63 -7.05
C ALA A 88 6.62 20.19 -5.68
N LYS A 89 6.73 19.32 -4.65
CA LYS A 89 7.22 19.71 -3.32
C LYS A 89 8.72 19.99 -3.27
N GLU A 90 9.51 19.33 -4.12
CA GLU A 90 10.96 19.49 -4.18
C GLU A 90 11.39 20.71 -5.02
N ALA A 91 10.54 21.14 -5.96
CA ALA A 91 10.70 22.35 -6.76
C ALA A 91 10.28 23.62 -6.00
N THR A 92 10.82 23.84 -4.79
CA THR A 92 10.62 25.10 -4.08
C THR A 92 11.57 26.19 -4.63
N PRO A 93 11.22 27.49 -4.52
CA PRO A 93 12.05 28.58 -5.04
C PRO A 93 13.49 28.55 -4.49
N GLU A 94 13.67 28.10 -3.26
CA GLU A 94 14.97 28.00 -2.59
C GLU A 94 15.86 26.92 -3.24
N ASN A 95 15.28 25.79 -3.65
CA ASN A 95 16.01 24.71 -4.33
C ASN A 95 16.33 25.06 -5.79
N ILE A 96 15.50 25.88 -6.44
CA ILE A 96 15.73 26.34 -7.81
C ILE A 96 16.83 27.42 -7.85
N GLN A 97 16.88 28.31 -6.85
CA GLN A 97 17.95 29.32 -6.73
C GLN A 97 19.31 28.73 -6.36
N ALA A 98 19.37 27.57 -5.70
CA ALA A 98 20.63 26.89 -5.39
C ALA A 98 21.30 26.22 -6.62
N LEU A 99 20.62 26.18 -7.77
CA LEU A 99 21.12 25.60 -9.04
C LEU A 99 21.59 26.67 -10.05
N VAL A 100 21.51 27.96 -9.70
CA VAL A 100 21.98 29.10 -10.52
C VAL A 100 23.19 29.73 -9.85
#